data_AF-A0A347AKR2-F1
#
_entry.id   AF-A0A347AKR2-F1
#
_cell.length_a   1.000
_cell.length_b   1.000
_cell.length_c   1.000
_cell.angle_alpha   90.00
_cell.angle_beta   90.00
_cell.angle_gamma   90.00
#
_symmetry.space_group_name_H-M   'P 1'
#
loop_
_entity.id
_entity.type
_entity.pdbx_description
1 polymer ?
#
loop_
_entity_poly.entity_id
_entity_poly.type
_entity_poly.pdbx_seq_one_letter_code
_entity_poly.pdbx_strand_id
1 'polypeptide(L)'
;MKKLTDQEMENISEAAAVAAENYIFSKISKKEVLDLELRVEFHEATEENGLDVDVEVELFLDELSTADDSLADEAAQVALEEIDRQVEKLSE
;
A
#
# COMPACT_ATOMS: atom_id res chain seq x y z
N MET A 1 19.86 -7.73 6.88
CA MET A 1 18.41 -7.77 7.18
C MET A 1 17.94 -9.21 7.07
N LYS A 2 16.99 -9.64 7.92
CA LYS A 2 16.39 -10.98 7.83
C LYS A 2 15.50 -11.02 6.59
N LYS A 3 15.59 -12.08 5.78
CA LYS A 3 14.69 -12.25 4.64
C LYS A 3 13.28 -12.53 5.18
N LEU A 4 12.29 -11.78 4.70
CA LEU A 4 10.89 -12.04 5.04
C LEU A 4 10.47 -13.38 4.44
N THR A 5 9.70 -14.14 5.22
CA THR A 5 9.01 -15.33 4.74
C THR A 5 7.81 -14.93 3.88
N ASP A 6 7.37 -15.83 3.01
CA ASP A 6 6.18 -15.60 2.18
C ASP A 6 4.95 -15.20 3.00
N GLN A 7 4.78 -15.80 4.19
CA GLN A 7 3.69 -15.46 5.10
C GLN A 7 3.85 -14.06 5.71
N GLU A 8 5.07 -13.64 6.04
CA GLU A 8 5.33 -12.28 6.54
C GLU A 8 5.05 -11.26 5.43
N MET A 9 5.48 -11.52 4.19
CA MET A 9 5.21 -10.66 3.03
C MET A 9 3.70 -10.54 2.75
N GLU A 10 2.96 -11.65 2.80
CA GLU A 10 1.51 -11.67 2.62
C GLU A 10 0.80 -10.83 3.70
N ASN A 11 1.16 -11.03 4.97
CA ASN A 11 0.56 -10.28 6.09
C ASN A 11 0.86 -8.77 6.00
N ILE A 12 2.08 -8.40 5.59
CA ILE A 12 2.49 -7.01 5.38
C ILE A 12 1.69 -6.40 4.22
N SER A 13 1.54 -7.14 3.11
CA SER A 13 0.77 -6.70 1.95
C SER A 13 -0.69 -6.45 2.30
N GLU A 14 -1.31 -7.36 3.06
CA GLU A 14 -2.70 -7.20 3.49
C GLU A 14 -2.86 -5.98 4.40
N ALA A 15 -1.94 -5.78 5.35
CA ALA A 15 -1.96 -4.61 6.22
C ALA A 15 -1.83 -3.29 5.42
N ALA A 16 -0.93 -3.25 4.43
CA ALA A 16 -0.72 -2.12 3.55
C ALA A 16 -1.97 -1.82 2.71
N ALA A 17 -2.58 -2.85 2.13
CA ALA A 17 -3.82 -2.74 1.36
C ALA A 17 -4.95 -2.14 2.21
N VAL A 18 -5.14 -2.66 3.42
CA VAL A 18 -6.14 -2.17 4.37
C VAL A 18 -5.86 -0.72 4.78
N ALA A 19 -4.59 -0.33 4.95
CA ALA A 19 -4.23 1.04 5.30
C ALA A 19 -4.57 2.03 4.17
N ALA A 20 -4.20 1.71 2.93
CA ALA A 20 -4.55 2.51 1.75
C ALA A 20 -6.07 2.61 1.55
N GLU A 21 -6.80 1.49 1.63
CA GLU A 21 -8.27 1.49 1.51
C GLU A 21 -8.92 2.37 2.57
N ASN A 22 -8.50 2.24 3.83
CA ASN A 22 -9.04 3.05 4.91
C ASN A 22 -8.75 4.54 4.69
N TYR A 23 -7.57 4.87 4.15
CA TYR A 23 -7.23 6.24 3.78
C TYR A 23 -8.19 6.77 2.71
N ILE A 24 -8.33 6.05 1.59
CA ILE A 24 -9.22 6.44 0.48
C ILE A 24 -10.64 6.65 0.98
N PHE A 25 -11.20 5.69 1.73
CA PHE A 25 -12.58 5.77 2.23
C PHE A 25 -12.77 6.76 3.39
N SER A 26 -11.69 7.30 3.96
CA SER A 26 -11.77 8.44 4.87
C SER A 26 -11.98 9.76 4.14
N LYS A 27 -11.60 9.83 2.85
CA LYS A 27 -11.66 11.03 2.01
C LYS A 27 -12.89 11.05 1.11
N ILE A 28 -13.25 9.91 0.55
CA ILE A 28 -14.34 9.77 -0.42
C ILE A 28 -15.31 8.67 -0.03
N SER A 29 -16.52 8.75 -0.56
CA SER A 29 -17.52 7.69 -0.37
C SER A 29 -17.15 6.45 -1.18
N LYS A 30 -17.37 5.25 -0.62
CA LYS A 30 -17.27 3.97 -1.36
C LYS A 30 -18.09 3.94 -2.65
N LYS A 31 -19.15 4.75 -2.75
CA LYS A 31 -20.00 4.82 -3.95
C LYS A 31 -19.37 5.61 -5.10
N GLU A 32 -18.35 6.42 -4.82
CA GLU A 32 -17.61 7.17 -5.82
C GLU A 32 -16.51 6.33 -6.47
N VAL A 33 -16.15 5.19 -5.86
CA VAL A 33 -15.13 4.27 -6.39
C VAL A 33 -15.80 3.25 -7.28
N LEU A 34 -15.44 3.26 -8.57
CA LEU A 34 -15.87 2.26 -9.55
C LEU A 34 -15.00 1.01 -9.43
N ASP A 35 -13.69 1.20 -9.27
CA ASP A 35 -12.72 0.14 -9.09
C ASP A 35 -11.49 0.65 -8.32
N LEU A 36 -10.83 -0.24 -7.60
CA LEU A 36 -9.62 0.03 -6.84
C LEU A 36 -8.71 -1.19 -6.96
N GLU A 37 -7.52 -0.96 -7.51
CA GLU A 37 -6.46 -1.97 -7.54
C GLU A 37 -5.27 -1.48 -6.74
N LEU A 38 -4.72 -2.35 -5.90
CA LEU A 38 -3.52 -2.10 -5.13
C LEU A 38 -2.57 -3.28 -5.32
N ARG A 39 -1.35 -2.99 -5.75
CA ARG A 39 -0.29 -3.97 -5.95
C ARG A 39 0.88 -3.63 -5.06
N VAL A 40 1.40 -4.65 -4.37
CA VAL A 40 2.63 -4.57 -3.57
C VAL A 40 3.58 -5.61 -4.12
N GLU A 41 4.74 -5.18 -4.60
CA GLU A 41 5.80 -6.05 -5.07
C GLU A 41 7.02 -5.95 -4.15
N PHE A 42 7.50 -7.10 -3.70
CA PHE A 42 8.74 -7.20 -2.92
C PHE A 42 9.85 -7.68 -3.84
N HIS A 43 10.89 -6.87 -3.99
CA HIS A 43 12.07 -7.22 -4.76
C HIS A 43 13.15 -7.81 -3.83
N GLU A 44 13.89 -8.79 -4.34
CA GLU A 44 15.00 -9.36 -3.59
C GLU A 44 16.08 -8.30 -3.36
N ALA A 45 16.28 -7.95 -2.08
CA ALA A 45 17.39 -7.16 -1.60
C ALA A 45 18.72 -7.73 -2.14
N THR A 46 19.43 -6.96 -2.97
CA THR A 46 20.86 -7.23 -3.22
C THR A 46 21.61 -6.91 -1.93
N GLU A 47 22.64 -7.69 -1.55
CA GLU A 47 23.26 -7.65 -0.20
C GLU A 47 23.68 -6.25 0.33
N GLU A 48 23.75 -5.22 -0.52
CA GLU A 48 24.06 -3.82 -0.16
C GLU A 48 22.83 -2.90 0.05
N ASN A 49 21.65 -3.25 -0.48
CA ASN A 49 20.42 -2.45 -0.38
C ASN A 49 19.36 -3.28 0.35
N GLY A 50 18.63 -2.69 1.30
CA GLY A 50 17.66 -3.42 2.13
C GLY A 50 16.49 -4.06 1.35
N LEU A 51 15.41 -4.37 2.06
CA LEU A 51 14.17 -4.78 1.42
C LEU A 51 13.71 -3.68 0.45
N ASP A 52 13.51 -4.04 -0.81
CA ASP A 52 13.03 -3.13 -1.85
C ASP A 52 11.56 -3.45 -2.13
N VAL A 53 10.70 -2.43 -2.08
CA VAL A 53 9.25 -2.58 -2.10
C VAL A 53 8.64 -1.52 -3.00
N ASP A 54 7.88 -1.99 -3.99
CA ASP A 54 7.10 -1.14 -4.87
C ASP A 54 5.60 -1.25 -4.52
N VAL A 55 4.93 -0.09 -4.41
CA VAL A 55 3.50 -0.01 -4.14
C VAL A 55 2.83 0.81 -5.24
N GLU A 56 1.86 0.21 -5.91
CA GLU A 56 1.05 0.83 -6.96
C GLU A 56 -0.42 0.85 -6.54
N VAL A 57 -1.06 2.01 -6.67
CA VAL A 57 -2.49 2.19 -6.40
C VAL A 57 -3.15 2.78 -7.64
N GLU A 58 -4.09 2.03 -8.22
CA GLU A 58 -4.94 2.50 -9.32
C GLU A 58 -6.35 2.71 -8.79
N LEU A 59 -6.84 3.95 -8.87
CA LEU A 59 -8.16 4.35 -8.38
C LEU A 59 -9.03 4.81 -9.55
N PHE A 60 -10.11 4.07 -9.82
CA PHE A 60 -11.09 4.42 -10.84
C PHE A 60 -12.31 5.03 -10.16
N LEU A 61 -12.55 6.31 -10.44
CA LEU A 61 -13.64 7.07 -9.83
C LEU A 61 -14.79 7.29 -10.79
N ASP A 62 -15.98 7.48 -10.22
CA ASP A 62 -17.15 7.94 -10.94
C ASP A 62 -16.87 9.31 -11.57
N GLU A 63 -17.40 9.55 -12.77
CA GLU A 63 -17.18 10.78 -13.54
C GLU A 63 -17.64 12.06 -12.81
N LEU A 64 -18.51 11.92 -11.81
CA LEU A 64 -18.99 13.02 -10.97
C LEU A 64 -18.21 13.17 -9.66
N SER A 65 -17.22 12.30 -9.41
CA SER A 65 -16.37 12.43 -8.22
C SER A 65 -15.55 13.72 -8.29
N THR A 66 -15.31 14.31 -7.13
CA THR A 66 -14.53 15.54 -6.96
C THR A 66 -13.26 15.29 -6.15
N ALA A 67 -12.86 14.01 -6.03
CA ALA A 67 -11.63 13.62 -5.38
C ALA A 67 -10.43 14.29 -6.04
N ASP A 68 -9.39 14.55 -5.25
CA ASP A 68 -8.13 15.04 -5.77
C ASP A 68 -7.42 13.92 -6.57
N ASP A 69 -6.77 14.28 -7.66
CA ASP A 69 -5.97 13.36 -8.47
C ASP A 69 -4.80 12.78 -7.62
N SER A 70 -4.36 13.48 -6.56
CA SER A 70 -3.34 13.00 -5.62
C SER A 70 -3.80 11.88 -4.70
N LEU A 71 -5.10 11.54 -4.67
CA LEU A 71 -5.64 10.59 -3.70
C LEU A 71 -5.00 9.20 -3.80
N ALA A 72 -4.70 8.75 -5.02
CA ALA A 72 -4.02 7.48 -5.26
C ALA A 72 -2.57 7.50 -4.75
N ASP A 73 -1.82 8.57 -5.05
CA ASP A 73 -0.44 8.76 -4.59
C ASP A 73 -0.37 8.81 -3.06
N GLU A 74 -1.29 9.52 -2.42
CA GLU A 74 -1.39 9.60 -0.96
C GLU A 74 -1.74 8.24 -0.34
N ALA A 75 -2.61 7.46 -0.99
CA ALA A 75 -2.93 6.12 -0.53
C ALA A 75 -1.72 5.16 -0.65
N ALA A 76 -0.94 5.26 -1.73
CA ALA A 76 0.29 4.50 -1.91
C ALA A 76 1.34 4.86 -0.83
N GLN A 77 1.48 6.15 -0.52
CA GLN A 77 2.34 6.63 0.57
C GLN A 77 1.93 6.03 1.92
N VAL A 78 0.62 6.02 2.24
CA VAL A 78 0.10 5.43 3.48
C VAL A 78 0.34 3.92 3.55
N ALA A 79 0.19 3.21 2.42
CA ALA A 79 0.54 1.79 2.35
C ALA A 79 2.03 1.56 2.62
N LEU A 80 2.92 2.36 2.02
CA LEU A 80 4.36 2.24 2.25
C LEU A 80 4.75 2.50 3.71
N GLU A 81 4.17 3.52 4.34
CA GLU A 81 4.39 3.80 5.78
C GLU A 81 3.91 2.65 6.68
N GLU A 82 2.82 1.98 6.30
CA GLU A 82 2.34 0.79 7.01
C GLU A 82 3.32 -0.38 6.86
N ILE A 83 3.87 -0.59 5.66
CA ILE A 83 4.88 -1.62 5.39
C ILE A 83 6.10 -1.40 6.27
N ASP A 84 6.66 -0.18 6.29
CA ASP A 84 7.80 0.17 7.13
C ASP A 84 7.53 -0.14 8.60
N ARG A 85 6.35 0.25 9.11
CA ARG A 85 5.94 -0.02 10.49
C ARG A 85 5.87 -1.51 10.81
N GLN A 86 5.41 -2.35 9.88
CA GLN A 86 5.34 -3.80 10.08
C GLN A 86 6.74 -4.43 10.04
N VAL A 87 7.60 -4.00 9.11
CA VAL A 87 8.98 -4.48 8.99
C VAL A 87 9.81 -4.12 10.22
N GLU A 88 9.63 -2.92 10.78
CA GLU A 88 10.28 -2.50 12.03
C GLU A 88 9.90 -3.44 13.19
N LYS A 89 8.62 -3.78 13.36
CA LYS A 89 8.14 -4.69 14.42
C LYS A 89 8.73 -6.11 14.32
N LEU A 90 9.04 -6.57 13.12
CA LEU A 90 9.67 -7.88 12.89
C LEU A 90 11.18 -7.87 13.17
N SER A 91 11.76 -6.67 13.25
CA SER A 91 13.19 -6.46 13.51
C SER A 91 13.51 -6.23 15.00
N GLU A 92 12.49 -6.04 15.84
CA GLU A 92 12.58 -6.02 17.32
C GLU A 92 12.59 -7.43 17.93
#